data_AF-A0A9D1T2G7-F1
#
_entry.id   AF-A0A9D1T2G7-F1
#
_cell.length_a   1.000
_cell.length_b   1.000
_cell.length_c   1.000
_cell.angle_alpha   90.00
_cell.angle_beta   90.00
_cell.angle_gamma   90.00
#
_symmetry.space_group_name_H-M   'P 1'
#
loop_
_entity.id
_entity.type
_entity.pdbx_description
1 polymer ?
#
loop_
_entity_poly.entity_id
_entity_poly.type
_entity_poly.pdbx_seq_one_letter_code
_entity_poly.pdbx_strand_id
1 'polypeptide(L)'
;MTPGVEAWLRGADPALRVGLLSHQAALLTTGETSAQAFRRRFGANLRALFAPEHGYFGRAAAGERTHTEPHPLWGIPIHSLYGDLRKPTPDLLAGLDLVVVDLQDIGVRCYTYLATLKLTLEACAEAGLPCVVCDRPIPCHGLPDGPPADPGCFSFVAPCALPLVHGRTHTEVAAWLGLPHVPAPLTPGPEADFIPPSPAIRDRVAARLYPATVFAEALPQLDVDRAGPWAWRVLCAPWIKGPALAEDLNALGLPGVVFHDFTRPGVGGIRLHLADNAAFRPWETAFAILRALRRRYGDGRLFDHPQARPDWMTKLAAIPHWRELI
;
A
#
# COMPACT_ATOMS: atom_id res chain seq x y z
N MET A 1 14.48 -13.35 -7.34
CA MET A 1 13.16 -13.66 -6.85
C MET A 1 12.25 -13.41 -8.01
N THR A 2 11.68 -14.47 -8.55
CA THR A 2 10.73 -14.39 -9.65
C THR A 2 9.33 -14.32 -9.04
N PRO A 3 8.48 -13.36 -9.46
CA PRO A 3 7.09 -13.27 -9.02
C PRO A 3 6.35 -14.61 -9.17
N GLY A 4 5.51 -14.94 -8.20
CA GLY A 4 4.80 -16.22 -8.18
C GLY A 4 3.90 -16.45 -9.41
N VAL A 5 3.43 -15.35 -10.00
CA VAL A 5 2.61 -15.37 -11.22
C VAL A 5 3.30 -16.08 -12.39
N GLU A 6 4.62 -15.96 -12.53
CA GLU A 6 5.36 -16.60 -13.63
C GLU A 6 5.41 -18.12 -13.47
N ALA A 7 5.68 -18.58 -12.25
CA ALA A 7 5.72 -20.00 -11.96
C ALA A 7 4.33 -20.63 -12.14
N TRP A 8 3.29 -19.95 -11.66
CA TRP A 8 1.91 -20.40 -11.79
C TRP A 8 1.45 -20.46 -13.25
N LEU A 9 1.74 -19.43 -14.06
CA LEU A 9 1.34 -19.36 -15.47
C LEU A 9 1.87 -20.52 -16.33
N ARG A 10 3.04 -21.07 -16.00
CA ARG A 10 3.63 -22.22 -16.73
C ARG A 10 2.76 -23.47 -16.67
N GLY A 11 2.06 -23.68 -15.55
CA GLY A 11 1.20 -24.84 -15.33
C GLY A 11 -0.30 -24.58 -15.54
N ALA A 12 -0.71 -23.32 -15.70
CA ALA A 12 -2.13 -22.96 -15.78
C ALA A 12 -2.77 -23.48 -17.07
N ASP A 13 -3.98 -24.04 -17.00
CA ASP A 13 -4.73 -24.53 -18.17
C ASP A 13 -5.34 -23.35 -18.97
N PRO A 14 -5.03 -23.17 -20.28
CA PRO A 14 -5.55 -22.07 -21.09
C PRO A 14 -7.06 -22.08 -21.28
N ALA A 15 -7.72 -23.22 -21.07
CA ALA A 15 -9.16 -23.35 -21.23
C ALA A 15 -9.94 -22.63 -20.11
N LEU A 16 -9.30 -22.38 -18.96
CA LEU A 16 -9.92 -21.72 -17.81
C LEU A 16 -10.25 -20.26 -18.12
N ARG A 17 -11.46 -19.83 -17.73
CA ARG A 17 -11.93 -18.45 -17.79
C ARG A 17 -11.46 -17.71 -16.54
N VAL A 18 -10.56 -16.75 -16.73
CA VAL A 18 -9.83 -16.12 -15.64
C VAL A 18 -10.22 -14.65 -15.48
N GLY A 19 -10.48 -14.25 -14.25
CA GLY A 19 -10.44 -12.85 -13.82
C GLY A 19 -9.09 -12.52 -13.18
N LEU A 20 -8.50 -11.38 -13.51
CA LEU A 20 -7.19 -10.98 -12.98
C LEU A 20 -7.29 -9.67 -12.19
N LEU A 21 -7.07 -9.74 -10.88
CA LEU A 21 -6.83 -8.56 -10.05
C LEU A 21 -5.37 -8.14 -10.17
N SER A 22 -5.10 -7.03 -10.85
CA SER A 22 -3.74 -6.56 -11.11
C SER A 22 -3.68 -5.05 -11.40
N HIS A 23 -2.47 -4.54 -11.66
CA HIS A 23 -2.19 -3.15 -11.98
C HIS A 23 -0.93 -3.04 -12.87
N GLN A 24 -0.54 -1.84 -13.30
CA GLN A 24 0.61 -1.66 -14.20
C GLN A 24 1.97 -2.01 -13.56
N ALA A 25 2.10 -1.96 -12.23
CA ALA A 25 3.35 -2.28 -11.54
C ALA A 25 3.60 -3.78 -11.37
N ALA A 26 2.61 -4.62 -11.69
CA ALA A 26 2.74 -6.06 -11.66
C ALA A 26 3.42 -6.53 -12.96
N LEU A 27 4.74 -6.41 -12.98
CA LEU A 27 5.58 -6.85 -14.09
C LEU A 27 6.17 -8.23 -13.84
N LEU A 28 6.34 -8.99 -14.92
CA LEU A 28 7.18 -10.17 -14.96
C LEU A 28 8.65 -9.73 -15.04
N THR A 29 9.57 -10.65 -14.79
CA THR A 29 11.02 -10.47 -14.97
C THR A 29 11.42 -10.11 -16.39
N THR A 30 10.54 -10.37 -17.38
CA THR A 30 10.68 -9.96 -18.78
C THR A 30 10.32 -8.49 -19.03
N GLY A 31 9.75 -7.79 -18.04
CA GLY A 31 9.21 -6.43 -18.18
C GLY A 31 7.77 -6.38 -18.72
N GLU A 32 7.18 -7.51 -19.08
CA GLU A 32 5.78 -7.61 -19.50
C GLU A 32 4.85 -7.47 -18.29
N THR A 33 3.71 -6.79 -18.44
CA THR A 33 2.66 -6.76 -17.38
C THR A 33 2.00 -8.13 -17.23
N SER A 34 1.53 -8.45 -16.02
CA SER A 34 0.79 -9.70 -15.80
C SER A 34 -0.44 -9.82 -16.69
N ALA A 35 -1.16 -8.72 -16.97
CA ALA A 35 -2.30 -8.80 -17.88
C ALA A 35 -1.89 -9.14 -19.33
N GLN A 36 -0.75 -8.64 -19.82
CA GLN A 36 -0.22 -9.03 -21.14
C GLN A 36 0.16 -10.51 -21.17
N ALA A 37 0.83 -11.00 -20.13
CA ALA A 37 1.19 -12.41 -20.02
C ALA A 37 -0.06 -13.32 -19.96
N PHE A 38 -1.10 -12.90 -19.23
CA PHE A 38 -2.39 -13.60 -19.19
C PHE A 38 -3.10 -13.53 -20.53
N ARG A 39 -3.09 -12.38 -21.21
CA ARG A 39 -3.69 -12.26 -22.54
C ARG A 39 -3.03 -13.20 -23.54
N ARG A 40 -1.69 -13.34 -23.50
CA ARG A 40 -0.96 -14.33 -24.33
C ARG A 40 -1.33 -15.77 -23.95
N ARG A 41 -1.45 -16.07 -22.66
CA ARG A 41 -1.69 -17.44 -22.17
C ARG A 41 -3.12 -17.94 -22.39
N PHE A 42 -4.11 -17.09 -22.11
CA PHE A 42 -5.53 -17.44 -22.06
C PHE A 42 -6.34 -16.87 -23.24
N GLY A 43 -5.78 -15.91 -24.00
CA GLY A 43 -6.49 -15.30 -25.13
C GLY A 43 -7.83 -14.70 -24.72
N ALA A 44 -8.91 -15.18 -25.34
CA ALA A 44 -10.28 -14.77 -25.04
C ALA A 44 -10.81 -15.28 -23.68
N ASN A 45 -10.10 -16.20 -23.03
CA ASN A 45 -10.46 -16.69 -21.71
C ASN A 45 -9.95 -15.81 -20.56
N LEU A 46 -9.09 -14.83 -20.82
CA LEU A 46 -8.96 -13.70 -19.90
C LEU A 46 -10.23 -12.84 -20.04
N ARG A 47 -11.14 -12.95 -19.07
CA ARG A 47 -12.50 -12.40 -19.18
C ARG A 47 -12.63 -10.99 -18.64
N ALA A 48 -11.89 -10.66 -17.58
CA ALA A 48 -11.94 -9.35 -16.97
C ALA A 48 -10.63 -9.04 -16.23
N LEU A 49 -10.34 -7.75 -16.11
CA LEU A 49 -9.38 -7.23 -15.14
C LEU A 49 -10.15 -6.61 -13.98
N PHE A 50 -9.63 -6.80 -12.76
CA PHE A 50 -10.03 -6.06 -11.59
C PHE A 50 -8.90 -5.13 -11.21
N ALA A 51 -9.21 -3.86 -10.99
CA ALA A 51 -8.22 -2.83 -10.70
C ALA A 51 -8.37 -2.35 -9.25
N PRO A 52 -7.28 -2.22 -8.48
CA PRO A 52 -7.35 -1.68 -7.12
C PRO A 52 -7.45 -0.14 -7.14
N GLU A 53 -7.17 0.51 -5.99
CA GLU A 53 -6.93 1.96 -5.94
C GLU A 53 -5.90 2.39 -7.00
N HIS A 54 -6.08 3.59 -7.58
CA HIS A 54 -5.33 4.14 -8.73
C HIS A 54 -5.66 3.55 -10.12
N GLY A 55 -6.48 2.51 -10.18
CA GLY A 55 -6.90 1.87 -11.43
C GLY A 55 -5.79 1.01 -12.06
N TYR A 56 -6.12 0.30 -13.15
CA TYR A 56 -5.20 -0.67 -13.76
C TYR A 56 -3.97 0.00 -14.39
N PHE A 57 -4.13 1.21 -14.95
CA PHE A 57 -3.05 1.99 -15.55
C PHE A 57 -2.37 2.96 -14.57
N GLY A 58 -2.84 3.05 -13.32
CA GLY A 58 -2.20 3.84 -12.27
C GLY A 58 -2.29 5.35 -12.48
N ARG A 59 -3.25 5.78 -13.30
CA ARG A 59 -3.44 7.17 -13.70
C ARG A 59 -4.32 7.95 -12.72
N ALA A 60 -5.14 7.25 -11.93
CA ALA A 60 -6.06 7.89 -11.01
C ALA A 60 -5.33 8.36 -9.74
N ALA A 61 -5.67 9.56 -9.28
CA ALA A 61 -5.15 10.12 -8.04
C ALA A 61 -5.61 9.31 -6.82
N ALA A 62 -4.94 9.50 -5.68
CA ALA A 62 -5.38 8.90 -4.43
C ALA A 62 -6.78 9.40 -4.05
N GLY A 63 -7.70 8.50 -3.71
CA GLY A 63 -9.10 8.86 -3.45
C GLY A 63 -9.97 9.14 -4.67
N GLU A 64 -9.42 9.09 -5.90
CA GLU A 64 -10.20 9.28 -7.12
C GLU A 64 -11.07 8.05 -7.42
N ARG A 65 -12.34 8.30 -7.78
CA ARG A 65 -13.27 7.23 -8.18
C ARG A 65 -12.97 6.82 -9.62
N THR A 66 -12.73 5.55 -9.84
CA THR A 66 -12.63 4.96 -11.17
C THR A 66 -13.84 4.07 -11.43
N HIS A 67 -14.28 4.01 -12.69
CA HIS A 67 -15.44 3.23 -13.10
C HIS A 67 -15.02 2.00 -13.91
N THR A 68 -15.97 1.11 -14.23
CA THR A 68 -15.69 0.04 -15.18
C THR A 68 -15.44 0.63 -16.56
N GLU A 69 -14.35 0.24 -17.21
CA GLU A 69 -13.97 0.69 -18.54
C GLU A 69 -13.45 -0.47 -19.40
N PRO A 70 -13.57 -0.42 -20.75
CA PRO A 70 -12.99 -1.45 -21.60
C PRO A 70 -11.47 -1.28 -21.72
N HIS A 71 -10.72 -2.38 -21.68
CA HIS A 71 -9.29 -2.35 -21.96
C HIS A 71 -9.06 -1.89 -23.41
N PRO A 72 -8.25 -0.83 -23.64
CA PRO A 72 -8.18 -0.13 -24.93
C PRO A 72 -7.70 -1.01 -26.09
N LEU A 73 -6.92 -2.05 -25.81
CA LEU A 73 -6.40 -2.97 -26.83
C LEU A 73 -7.19 -4.28 -26.96
N TRP A 74 -7.91 -4.69 -25.92
CA TRP A 74 -8.45 -6.05 -25.83
C TRP A 74 -9.96 -6.10 -25.72
N GLY A 75 -10.61 -4.98 -25.42
CA GLY A 75 -12.06 -4.86 -25.27
C GLY A 75 -12.64 -5.55 -24.04
N ILE A 76 -11.85 -6.30 -23.26
CA ILE A 76 -12.29 -6.91 -22.01
C ILE A 76 -12.54 -5.84 -20.94
N PRO A 77 -13.52 -6.02 -20.04
CA PRO A 77 -13.79 -5.05 -18.98
C PRO A 77 -12.63 -4.98 -17.96
N ILE A 78 -12.39 -3.76 -17.48
CA ILE A 78 -11.57 -3.43 -16.32
C ILE A 78 -12.53 -2.90 -15.25
N HIS A 79 -12.80 -3.70 -14.23
CA HIS A 79 -13.66 -3.32 -13.11
C HIS A 79 -12.84 -2.64 -12.02
N SER A 80 -13.21 -1.42 -11.63
CA SER A 80 -12.62 -0.77 -10.46
C SER A 80 -13.15 -1.41 -9.17
N LEU A 81 -12.23 -1.81 -8.29
CA LEU A 81 -12.49 -2.22 -6.92
C LEU A 81 -12.12 -1.10 -5.93
N TYR A 82 -12.36 0.14 -6.32
CA TYR A 82 -12.22 1.32 -5.47
C TYR A 82 -13.47 2.22 -5.52
N GLY A 83 -13.68 3.01 -4.46
CA GLY A 83 -14.85 3.89 -4.36
C GLY A 83 -16.10 3.13 -3.92
N ASP A 84 -17.15 3.14 -4.74
CA ASP A 84 -18.46 2.56 -4.43
C ASP A 84 -18.46 1.03 -4.49
N LEU A 85 -17.58 0.46 -5.32
CA LEU A 85 -17.36 -0.98 -5.44
C LEU A 85 -15.96 -1.31 -4.94
N ARG A 86 -15.83 -2.00 -3.80
CA ARG A 86 -14.54 -2.39 -3.20
C ARG A 86 -14.31 -3.90 -3.12
N LYS A 87 -15.37 -4.66 -3.37
CA LYS A 87 -15.42 -6.12 -3.32
C LYS A 87 -16.04 -6.60 -4.64
N PRO A 88 -15.45 -7.57 -5.35
CA PRO A 88 -16.11 -8.17 -6.53
C PRO A 88 -17.52 -8.64 -6.17
N THR A 89 -18.52 -8.27 -6.97
CA THR A 89 -19.89 -8.78 -6.77
C THR A 89 -20.03 -10.18 -7.36
N PRO A 90 -21.03 -10.97 -6.95
CA PRO A 90 -21.34 -12.26 -7.57
C PRO A 90 -21.46 -12.16 -9.11
N ASP A 91 -22.10 -11.12 -9.62
CA ASP A 91 -22.26 -10.90 -11.07
C ASP A 91 -20.93 -10.71 -11.80
N LEU A 92 -19.95 -10.05 -11.16
CA LEU A 92 -18.62 -9.88 -11.75
C LEU A 92 -17.78 -11.15 -11.71
N LEU A 93 -18.09 -12.07 -10.80
CA LEU A 93 -17.45 -13.39 -10.71
C LEU A 93 -18.15 -14.44 -11.57
N ALA A 94 -19.37 -14.16 -12.02
CA ALA A 94 -20.18 -15.10 -12.79
C ALA A 94 -19.50 -15.52 -14.09
N GLY A 95 -19.40 -16.83 -14.30
CA GLY A 95 -18.79 -17.40 -15.50
C GLY A 95 -17.26 -17.38 -15.53
N LEU A 96 -16.60 -16.99 -14.43
CA LEU A 96 -15.18 -17.27 -14.22
C LEU A 96 -15.00 -18.69 -13.65
N ASP A 97 -13.87 -19.31 -13.96
CA ASP A 97 -13.42 -20.57 -13.37
C ASP A 97 -12.45 -20.33 -12.19
N LEU A 98 -11.78 -19.16 -12.16
CA LEU A 98 -10.97 -18.68 -11.06
C LEU A 98 -10.69 -17.17 -11.14
N VAL A 99 -10.27 -16.62 -10.01
CA VAL A 99 -9.63 -15.30 -9.93
C VAL A 99 -8.15 -15.46 -9.58
N VAL A 100 -7.30 -14.65 -10.20
CA VAL A 100 -5.88 -14.53 -9.82
C VAL A 100 -5.62 -13.14 -9.30
N VAL A 101 -4.95 -13.05 -8.14
CA VAL A 101 -4.49 -11.80 -7.54
C VAL A 101 -3.00 -11.67 -7.73
N ASP A 102 -2.57 -10.66 -8.48
CA ASP A 102 -1.16 -10.33 -8.68
C ASP A 102 -0.94 -8.81 -8.64
N LEU A 103 -0.50 -8.35 -7.47
CA LEU A 103 -0.36 -6.94 -7.11
C LEU A 103 0.99 -6.71 -6.41
N GLN A 104 1.69 -5.65 -6.79
CA GLN A 104 2.86 -5.15 -6.07
C GLN A 104 2.41 -4.34 -4.85
N ASP A 105 2.65 -4.88 -3.65
CA ASP A 105 2.33 -4.24 -2.37
C ASP A 105 3.58 -3.69 -1.68
N ILE A 106 3.42 -3.02 -0.53
CA ILE A 106 4.50 -2.43 0.26
C ILE A 106 4.62 -2.96 1.69
N GLY A 107 3.67 -3.76 2.18
CA GLY A 107 3.67 -4.35 3.52
C GLY A 107 3.09 -3.46 4.62
N VAL A 108 2.23 -2.50 4.26
CA VAL A 108 1.69 -1.46 5.16
C VAL A 108 0.16 -1.51 5.16
N ARG A 109 -0.44 -1.57 6.34
CA ARG A 109 -1.88 -1.81 6.54
C ARG A 109 -2.80 -0.81 5.87
N CYS A 110 -2.44 0.47 5.89
CA CYS A 110 -3.22 1.53 5.28
C CYS A 110 -3.00 1.67 3.76
N TYR A 111 -2.10 0.87 3.18
CA TYR A 111 -2.01 0.71 1.74
C TYR A 111 -3.12 -0.24 1.28
N THR A 112 -4.09 0.30 0.53
CA THR A 112 -5.42 -0.32 0.35
C THR A 112 -5.44 -1.60 -0.47
N TYR A 113 -4.32 -2.03 -1.03
CA TYR A 113 -4.19 -3.33 -1.70
C TYR A 113 -4.38 -4.49 -0.72
N LEU A 114 -4.04 -4.31 0.57
CA LEU A 114 -4.39 -5.24 1.63
C LEU A 114 -5.90 -5.45 1.75
N ALA A 115 -6.68 -4.36 1.76
CA ALA A 115 -8.14 -4.44 1.83
C ALA A 115 -8.74 -5.04 0.56
N THR A 116 -8.20 -4.68 -0.59
CA THR A 116 -8.60 -5.23 -1.90
C THR A 116 -8.38 -6.74 -1.95
N LEU A 117 -7.22 -7.23 -1.48
CA LEU A 117 -6.92 -8.66 -1.34
C LEU A 117 -7.94 -9.36 -0.44
N LYS A 118 -8.15 -8.86 0.79
CA LYS A 118 -9.09 -9.45 1.76
C LYS A 118 -10.50 -9.57 1.16
N LEU A 119 -11.02 -8.48 0.60
CA LEU A 119 -12.36 -8.44 0.04
C LEU A 119 -12.50 -9.36 -1.19
N THR A 120 -11.46 -9.46 -2.01
CA THR A 120 -11.45 -10.36 -3.18
C THR A 120 -11.45 -11.83 -2.74
N LEU A 121 -10.65 -12.19 -1.74
CA LEU A 121 -10.64 -13.53 -1.16
C LEU A 121 -11.99 -13.90 -0.53
N GLU A 122 -12.61 -12.99 0.22
CA GLU A 122 -13.95 -13.19 0.77
C GLU A 122 -15.00 -13.40 -0.34
N ALA A 123 -14.97 -12.58 -1.40
CA ALA A 123 -15.90 -12.71 -2.52
C ALA A 123 -15.73 -14.05 -3.26
N CYS A 124 -14.49 -14.49 -3.47
CA CYS A 124 -14.21 -15.78 -4.09
C CYS A 124 -14.68 -16.94 -3.21
N ALA A 125 -14.41 -16.88 -1.90
CA ALA A 125 -14.85 -17.89 -0.95
C ALA A 125 -16.39 -18.01 -0.89
N GLU A 126 -17.10 -16.87 -0.85
CA GLU A 126 -18.56 -16.81 -0.89
C GLU A 126 -19.13 -17.39 -2.20
N ALA A 127 -18.45 -17.17 -3.32
CA ALA A 127 -18.85 -17.70 -4.63
C ALA A 127 -18.41 -19.17 -4.86
N GLY A 128 -17.66 -19.77 -3.95
CA GLY A 128 -17.05 -21.09 -4.16
C GLY A 128 -16.02 -21.12 -5.30
N LEU A 129 -15.46 -19.96 -5.65
CA LEU A 129 -14.54 -19.78 -6.76
C LEU A 129 -13.08 -19.88 -6.27
N PRO A 130 -12.23 -20.70 -6.90
CA PRO A 130 -10.81 -20.71 -6.58
C PRO A 130 -10.17 -19.34 -6.77
N CYS A 131 -9.40 -18.89 -5.77
CA CYS A 131 -8.60 -17.67 -5.84
C CYS A 131 -7.12 -18.00 -5.72
N VAL A 132 -6.34 -17.71 -6.77
CA VAL A 132 -4.88 -17.83 -6.75
C VAL A 132 -4.30 -16.52 -6.26
N VAL A 133 -3.36 -16.57 -5.31
CA VAL A 133 -2.66 -15.38 -4.81
C VAL A 133 -1.19 -15.50 -5.17
N CYS A 134 -0.71 -14.58 -6.01
CA CYS A 134 0.68 -14.54 -6.45
C CYS A 134 1.51 -13.63 -5.54
N ASP A 135 2.60 -14.16 -5.01
CA ASP A 135 3.52 -13.38 -4.22
C ASP A 135 4.48 -12.54 -5.06
N ARG A 136 4.79 -11.36 -4.51
CA ARG A 136 5.80 -10.43 -4.97
C ARG A 136 6.69 -10.04 -3.79
N PRO A 137 7.98 -9.72 -4.03
CA PRO A 137 8.79 -9.11 -2.98
C PRO A 137 8.13 -7.79 -2.60
N ILE A 138 8.01 -7.52 -1.30
CA ILE A 138 7.47 -6.25 -0.81
C ILE A 138 8.58 -5.47 -0.11
N PRO A 139 8.62 -4.14 -0.27
CA PRO A 139 9.53 -3.29 0.47
C PRO A 139 9.59 -3.67 1.93
N CYS A 140 8.49 -3.72 2.69
CA CYS A 140 8.53 -3.91 4.15
C CYS A 140 8.60 -5.36 4.67
N HIS A 141 8.99 -6.35 3.85
CA HIS A 141 8.98 -7.76 4.25
C HIS A 141 9.82 -8.03 5.52
N GLY A 142 9.28 -8.86 6.42
CA GLY A 142 9.96 -9.32 7.64
C GLY A 142 10.15 -8.28 8.74
N LEU A 143 9.56 -7.08 8.61
CA LEU A 143 9.78 -5.96 9.53
C LEU A 143 8.47 -5.42 10.10
N PRO A 144 7.75 -6.21 10.92
CA PRO A 144 6.50 -5.76 11.52
C PRO A 144 6.75 -4.64 12.53
N ASP A 145 5.87 -3.63 12.54
CA ASP A 145 5.96 -2.50 13.47
C ASP A 145 4.60 -1.81 13.71
N GLY A 146 4.44 -1.28 14.92
CA GLY A 146 3.22 -0.65 15.42
C GLY A 146 2.15 -1.60 15.97
N PRO A 147 1.12 -1.07 16.64
CA PRO A 147 0.07 -1.88 17.26
C PRO A 147 -0.85 -2.49 16.20
N PRO A 148 -1.44 -3.67 16.47
CA PRO A 148 -2.51 -4.23 15.65
C PRO A 148 -3.70 -3.26 15.62
N ALA A 149 -4.46 -3.28 14.53
CA ALA A 149 -5.67 -2.49 14.45
C ALA A 149 -6.72 -2.96 15.46
N ASP A 150 -7.30 -2.01 16.18
CA ASP A 150 -8.46 -2.22 17.05
C ASP A 150 -9.69 -2.57 16.18
N PRO A 151 -10.48 -3.62 16.52
CA PRO A 151 -11.69 -3.98 15.80
C PRO A 151 -12.70 -2.84 15.63
N GLY A 152 -12.82 -1.95 16.62
CA GLY A 152 -13.69 -0.77 16.56
C GLY A 152 -13.21 0.30 15.55
N CYS A 153 -11.97 0.20 15.08
CA CYS A 153 -11.37 1.08 14.09
C CYS A 153 -11.28 0.45 12.70
N PHE A 154 -11.84 -0.75 12.48
CA PHE A 154 -11.78 -1.42 11.20
C PHE A 154 -12.40 -0.57 10.09
N SER A 155 -11.67 -0.48 8.97
CA SER A 155 -12.06 0.33 7.81
C SER A 155 -11.31 -0.14 6.57
N PHE A 156 -11.50 0.52 5.42
CA PHE A 156 -10.78 0.16 4.20
C PHE A 156 -9.25 0.40 4.28
N VAL A 157 -8.78 1.26 5.19
CA VAL A 157 -7.34 1.47 5.48
C VAL A 157 -6.86 0.74 6.74
N ALA A 158 -7.74 -0.04 7.35
CA ALA A 158 -7.44 -0.90 8.49
C ALA A 158 -8.37 -2.13 8.44
N PRO A 159 -8.21 -3.01 7.42
CA PRO A 159 -9.23 -4.02 7.11
C PRO A 159 -9.23 -5.23 8.05
N CYS A 160 -8.20 -5.38 8.88
CA CYS A 160 -8.02 -6.48 9.82
C CYS A 160 -7.01 -6.11 10.92
N ALA A 161 -6.92 -6.94 11.96
CA ALA A 161 -6.06 -6.75 13.14
C ALA A 161 -4.56 -7.00 12.88
N LEU A 162 -4.03 -6.49 11.76
CA LEU A 162 -2.60 -6.45 11.48
C LEU A 162 -1.98 -5.15 12.05
N PRO A 163 -0.67 -5.16 12.39
CA PRO A 163 0.05 -3.95 12.77
C PRO A 163 0.17 -2.95 11.61
N LEU A 164 0.55 -1.69 11.88
CA LEU A 164 0.67 -0.66 10.82
C LEU A 164 1.58 -1.14 9.70
N VAL A 165 2.76 -1.64 10.04
CA VAL A 165 3.61 -2.39 9.10
C VAL A 165 3.45 -3.85 9.45
N HIS A 166 2.81 -4.63 8.56
CA HIS A 166 2.61 -6.05 8.77
C HIS A 166 3.75 -6.90 8.23
N GLY A 167 4.52 -6.36 7.29
CA GLY A 167 5.73 -6.97 6.74
C GLY A 167 5.52 -8.37 6.16
N ARG A 168 4.32 -8.65 5.67
CA ARG A 168 3.90 -9.94 5.12
C ARG A 168 3.51 -9.81 3.65
N THR A 169 3.91 -10.75 2.81
CA THR A 169 3.48 -10.87 1.41
C THR A 169 1.99 -11.17 1.32
N HIS A 170 1.41 -11.13 0.12
CA HIS A 170 -0.01 -11.39 -0.05
C HIS A 170 -0.42 -12.82 0.28
N THR A 171 0.38 -13.83 -0.04
CA THR A 171 0.08 -15.21 0.37
C THR A 171 0.21 -15.39 1.87
N GLU A 172 1.22 -14.77 2.51
CA GLU A 172 1.38 -14.78 3.97
C GLU A 172 0.20 -14.11 4.67
N VAL A 173 -0.30 -12.99 4.13
CA VAL A 173 -1.52 -12.32 4.61
C VAL A 173 -2.75 -13.19 4.41
N ALA A 174 -2.93 -13.79 3.23
CA ALA A 174 -4.08 -14.65 2.93
C ALA A 174 -4.14 -15.85 3.89
N ALA A 175 -2.98 -16.47 4.16
CA ALA A 175 -2.84 -17.53 5.14
C ALA A 175 -3.14 -17.05 6.57
N TRP A 176 -2.63 -15.88 6.96
CA TRP A 176 -2.93 -15.30 8.29
C TRP A 176 -4.42 -14.99 8.48
N LEU A 177 -5.11 -14.54 7.42
CA LEU A 177 -6.56 -14.31 7.43
C LEU A 177 -7.38 -15.61 7.51
N GLY A 178 -6.77 -16.77 7.23
CA GLY A 178 -7.47 -18.05 7.16
C GLY A 178 -8.46 -18.15 5.99
N LEU A 179 -8.28 -17.32 4.95
CA LEU A 179 -9.18 -17.32 3.79
C LEU A 179 -8.74 -18.38 2.75
N PRO A 180 -9.68 -19.13 2.15
CA PRO A 180 -9.36 -20.11 1.12
C PRO A 180 -8.64 -19.47 -0.07
N HIS A 181 -7.47 -20.00 -0.42
CA HIS A 181 -6.71 -19.56 -1.58
C HIS A 181 -5.73 -20.65 -2.06
N VAL A 182 -5.28 -20.53 -3.29
CA VAL A 182 -4.18 -21.30 -3.86
C VAL A 182 -2.93 -20.41 -3.85
N PRO A 183 -1.91 -20.69 -3.02
CA PRO A 183 -0.71 -19.87 -2.97
C PRO A 183 0.15 -20.10 -4.22
N ALA A 184 0.62 -19.01 -4.82
CA ALA A 184 1.66 -19.00 -5.84
C ALA A 184 2.87 -18.24 -5.27
N PRO A 185 3.80 -18.94 -4.58
CA PRO A 185 4.91 -18.31 -3.87
C PRO A 185 5.99 -17.79 -4.82
N LEU A 186 6.86 -16.93 -4.29
CA LEU A 186 8.05 -16.46 -4.99
C LEU A 186 9.01 -17.62 -5.30
N THR A 187 9.62 -17.59 -6.47
CA THR A 187 10.77 -18.46 -6.76
C THR A 187 12.06 -17.77 -6.30
N PRO A 188 12.92 -18.43 -5.49
CA PRO A 188 14.19 -17.86 -5.02
C PRO A 188 15.11 -17.36 -6.16
N GLY A 189 15.91 -16.32 -5.88
CA GLY A 189 16.91 -15.75 -6.80
C GLY A 189 17.17 -14.25 -6.52
N PRO A 190 17.89 -13.52 -7.38
CA PRO A 190 18.11 -12.07 -7.25
C PRO A 190 16.81 -11.28 -7.31
N GLU A 191 16.54 -10.43 -6.33
CA GLU A 191 15.30 -9.65 -6.30
C GLU A 191 15.14 -8.79 -7.56
N ALA A 192 13.97 -8.82 -8.18
CA ALA A 192 13.67 -7.97 -9.33
C ALA A 192 13.53 -6.50 -8.91
N ASP A 193 13.62 -5.59 -9.88
CA ASP A 193 13.41 -4.18 -9.66
C ASP A 193 12.03 -3.90 -9.08
N PHE A 194 11.98 -3.00 -8.10
CA PHE A 194 10.72 -2.56 -7.52
C PHE A 194 10.07 -1.52 -8.43
N ILE A 195 8.91 -1.86 -8.96
CA ILE A 195 8.13 -0.97 -9.80
C ILE A 195 7.14 -0.18 -8.93
N PRO A 196 7.13 1.16 -9.00
CA PRO A 196 6.20 2.02 -8.28
C PRO A 196 4.72 1.59 -8.39
N PRO A 197 4.10 1.12 -7.29
CA PRO A 197 2.73 0.62 -7.33
C PRO A 197 1.66 1.72 -7.33
N SER A 198 2.06 2.98 -7.08
CA SER A 198 1.16 4.15 -7.08
C SER A 198 1.94 5.43 -7.42
N PRO A 199 1.25 6.54 -7.80
CA PRO A 199 1.92 7.79 -8.17
C PRO A 199 2.81 8.41 -7.07
N ALA A 200 2.46 8.19 -5.80
CA ALA A 200 3.16 8.76 -4.65
C ALA A 200 4.28 7.85 -4.11
N ILE A 201 4.21 6.53 -4.32
CA ILE A 201 5.28 5.60 -3.91
C ILE A 201 6.22 5.39 -5.10
N ARG A 202 7.23 6.26 -5.20
CA ARG A 202 8.09 6.38 -6.39
C ARG A 202 9.28 5.43 -6.43
N ASP A 203 9.63 4.83 -5.31
CA ASP A 203 10.70 3.86 -5.19
C ASP A 203 10.62 3.12 -3.84
N ARG A 204 11.56 2.19 -3.63
CA ARG A 204 11.63 1.36 -2.41
C ARG A 204 11.84 2.19 -1.15
N VAL A 205 12.60 3.27 -1.22
CA VAL A 205 12.89 4.10 -0.04
C VAL A 205 11.64 4.89 0.35
N ALA A 206 10.91 5.44 -0.62
CA ALA A 206 9.61 6.06 -0.38
C ALA A 206 8.61 5.05 0.22
N ALA A 207 8.57 3.82 -0.30
CA ALA A 207 7.73 2.75 0.26
C ALA A 207 8.08 2.42 1.72
N ARG A 208 9.37 2.43 2.06
CA ARG A 208 9.88 2.18 3.42
C ARG A 208 9.57 3.32 4.39
N LEU A 209 9.68 4.57 3.93
CA LEU A 209 9.46 5.76 4.77
C LEU A 209 7.98 6.21 4.82
N TYR A 210 7.14 5.74 3.89
CA TYR A 210 5.70 5.96 3.88
C TYR A 210 5.03 5.74 5.25
N PRO A 211 5.17 4.58 5.93
CA PRO A 211 4.51 4.37 7.23
C PRO A 211 4.99 5.33 8.33
N ALA A 212 6.16 5.97 8.19
CA ALA A 212 6.65 6.98 9.13
C ALA A 212 6.06 8.38 8.88
N THR A 213 5.52 8.64 7.69
CA THR A 213 5.05 9.98 7.27
C THR A 213 3.57 10.00 6.83
N VAL A 214 2.93 8.85 6.67
CA VAL A 214 1.52 8.70 6.22
C VAL A 214 0.52 9.48 7.07
N PHE A 215 0.78 9.65 8.36
CA PHE A 215 -0.10 10.39 9.27
C PHE A 215 -0.26 11.88 8.90
N ALA A 216 0.63 12.43 8.07
CA ALA A 216 0.45 13.75 7.48
C ALA A 216 -0.82 13.84 6.61
N GLU A 217 -1.34 12.73 6.09
CA GLU A 217 -2.63 12.71 5.40
C GLU A 217 -3.81 13.14 6.29
N ALA A 218 -3.69 12.98 7.61
CA ALA A 218 -4.65 13.47 8.59
C ALA A 218 -4.37 14.90 9.07
N LEU A 219 -3.23 15.48 8.66
CA LEU A 219 -2.74 16.80 9.06
C LEU A 219 -2.36 17.60 7.80
N PRO A 220 -3.33 18.12 7.02
CA PRO A 220 -3.09 18.76 5.71
C PRO A 220 -2.16 19.98 5.73
N GLN A 221 -1.87 20.53 6.90
CA GLN A 221 -0.88 21.59 7.11
C GLN A 221 0.58 21.09 7.05
N LEU A 222 0.79 19.77 7.03
CA LEU A 222 2.08 19.13 6.81
C LEU A 222 2.16 18.65 5.36
N ASP A 223 3.27 18.96 4.70
CA ASP A 223 3.57 18.47 3.35
C ASP A 223 4.69 17.43 3.41
N VAL A 224 4.44 16.30 2.75
CA VAL A 224 5.37 15.18 2.60
C VAL A 224 5.97 15.09 1.20
N ASP A 225 5.87 16.17 0.44
CA ASP A 225 6.27 16.29 -0.96
C ASP A 225 5.62 15.21 -1.84
N ARG A 226 4.33 14.92 -1.59
CA ARG A 226 3.61 13.75 -2.16
C ARG A 226 3.76 13.63 -3.69
N ALA A 227 3.81 14.75 -4.40
CA ALA A 227 3.93 14.83 -5.85
C ALA A 227 5.36 15.20 -6.33
N GLY A 228 6.29 15.44 -5.41
CA GLY A 228 7.65 15.86 -5.71
C GLY A 228 8.69 14.76 -5.57
N PRO A 229 9.97 15.06 -5.86
CA PRO A 229 11.05 14.08 -5.87
C PRO A 229 11.37 13.50 -4.48
N TRP A 230 10.87 14.12 -3.41
CA TRP A 230 11.07 13.70 -2.02
C TRP A 230 9.82 13.08 -1.39
N ALA A 231 8.85 12.63 -2.19
CA ALA A 231 7.62 12.00 -1.72
C ALA A 231 7.88 10.99 -0.59
N TRP A 232 7.26 11.25 0.57
CA TRP A 232 7.35 10.45 1.82
C TRP A 232 8.71 10.42 2.51
N ARG A 233 9.71 11.11 1.97
CA ARG A 233 11.05 11.24 2.54
C ARG A 233 11.22 12.53 3.33
N VAL A 234 10.24 13.42 3.29
CA VAL A 234 10.26 14.70 3.99
C VAL A 234 8.96 14.92 4.73
N LEU A 235 9.00 15.81 5.71
CA LEU A 235 7.83 16.37 6.36
C LEU A 235 8.12 17.84 6.66
N CYS A 236 7.31 18.74 6.11
CA CYS A 236 7.60 20.16 6.12
C CYS A 236 6.34 21.03 6.22
N ALA A 237 6.49 22.24 6.76
CA ALA A 237 5.43 23.23 6.87
C ALA A 237 6.04 24.65 7.02
N PRO A 238 5.31 25.73 6.68
CA PRO A 238 5.84 27.11 6.75
C PRO A 238 6.36 27.54 8.13
N TRP A 239 5.88 26.89 9.18
CA TRP A 239 6.19 27.20 10.58
C TRP A 239 7.24 26.28 11.20
N ILE A 240 7.66 25.21 10.50
CA ILE A 240 8.68 24.28 11.02
C ILE A 240 10.07 24.92 10.93
N LYS A 241 10.84 24.78 12.00
CA LYS A 241 12.25 25.14 12.11
C LYS A 241 13.07 23.87 11.96
N GLY A 242 13.43 23.56 10.72
CA GLY A 242 14.01 22.27 10.33
C GLY A 242 15.27 21.85 11.09
N PRO A 243 16.30 22.70 11.24
CA PRO A 243 17.54 22.32 11.94
C PRO A 243 17.28 21.89 13.38
N ALA A 244 16.50 22.69 14.10
CA ALA A 244 16.13 22.37 15.45
C ALA A 244 15.32 21.06 15.49
N LEU A 245 14.38 20.82 14.56
CA LEU A 245 13.51 19.64 14.64
C LEU A 245 14.29 18.36 14.36
N ALA A 246 15.24 18.44 13.44
CA ALA A 246 16.19 17.36 13.19
C ALA A 246 17.05 17.06 14.43
N GLU A 247 17.53 18.09 15.14
CA GLU A 247 18.29 17.92 16.39
C GLU A 247 17.49 17.18 17.46
N ASP A 248 16.26 17.62 17.75
CA ASP A 248 15.38 16.95 18.72
C ASP A 248 15.16 15.48 18.39
N LEU A 249 14.92 15.17 17.11
CA LEU A 249 14.63 13.81 16.67
C LEU A 249 15.88 12.92 16.66
N ASN A 250 17.02 13.45 16.25
CA ASN A 250 18.30 12.72 16.31
C ASN A 250 18.72 12.44 17.75
N ALA A 251 18.41 13.34 18.70
CA ALA A 251 18.68 13.13 20.12
C ALA A 251 17.91 11.94 20.74
N LEU A 252 16.82 11.49 20.09
CA LEU A 252 16.07 10.31 20.52
C LEU A 252 16.77 8.99 20.18
N GLY A 253 17.77 9.00 19.28
CA GLY A 253 18.51 7.78 18.90
C GLY A 253 17.63 6.71 18.24
N LEU A 254 16.63 7.12 17.44
CA LEU A 254 15.69 6.19 16.80
C LEU A 254 16.42 5.21 15.87
N PRO A 255 16.04 3.92 15.88
CA PRO A 255 16.77 2.90 15.14
C PRO A 255 16.56 3.06 13.62
N GLY A 256 17.66 2.98 12.87
CA GLY A 256 17.67 2.91 11.40
C GLY A 256 17.33 4.19 10.65
N VAL A 257 17.13 5.33 11.32
CA VAL A 257 16.79 6.61 10.69
C VAL A 257 17.63 7.77 11.22
N VAL A 258 18.01 8.67 10.32
CA VAL A 258 18.66 9.94 10.64
C VAL A 258 17.86 11.08 10.04
N PHE A 259 17.71 12.17 10.79
CA PHE A 259 16.98 13.35 10.34
C PHE A 259 17.94 14.46 9.93
N HIS A 260 17.65 15.09 8.79
CA HIS A 260 18.39 16.24 8.28
C HIS A 260 17.46 17.44 8.13
N ASP A 261 18.02 18.65 8.15
CA ASP A 261 17.27 19.84 7.73
C ASP A 261 16.75 19.65 6.30
N PHE A 262 15.51 20.07 6.08
CA PHE A 262 14.91 20.19 4.77
C PHE A 262 14.26 21.57 4.65
N THR A 263 14.87 22.43 3.85
CA THR A 263 14.38 23.79 3.63
C THR A 263 14.14 24.02 2.15
N ARG A 264 12.97 24.56 1.82
CA ARG A 264 12.62 25.11 0.50
C ARG A 264 12.05 26.51 0.70
N PRO A 265 11.95 27.36 -0.35
CA PRO A 265 11.50 28.75 -0.18
C PRO A 265 10.18 28.84 0.62
N GLY A 266 10.23 29.53 1.77
CA GLY A 266 9.07 29.74 2.65
C GLY A 266 8.63 28.54 3.50
N VAL A 267 9.34 27.40 3.45
CA VAL A 267 8.97 26.18 4.17
C VAL A 267 10.20 25.49 4.77
N GLY A 268 10.15 25.24 6.08
CA GLY A 268 11.13 24.41 6.78
C GLY A 268 10.57 23.02 7.08
N GLY A 269 11.45 22.08 7.41
CA GLY A 269 11.07 20.68 7.56
C GLY A 269 12.24 19.78 7.90
N ILE A 270 11.95 18.48 7.91
CA ILE A 270 12.94 17.43 8.06
C ILE A 270 12.95 16.53 6.84
N ARG A 271 14.13 16.05 6.46
CA ARG A 271 14.30 14.92 5.56
C ARG A 271 14.69 13.70 6.38
N LEU A 272 13.95 12.62 6.20
CA LEU A 272 14.23 11.31 6.76
C LEU A 272 15.23 10.60 5.85
N HIS A 273 16.36 10.19 6.42
CA HIS A 273 17.35 9.36 5.76
C HIS A 273 17.35 7.98 6.39
N LEU A 274 17.01 6.97 5.59
CA LEU A 274 17.00 5.57 6.00
C LEU A 274 18.45 5.06 6.04
N ALA A 275 19.01 4.97 7.24
CA ALA A 275 20.42 4.61 7.46
C ALA A 275 20.62 3.09 7.60
N ASP A 276 19.63 2.38 8.16
CA ASP A 276 19.63 0.93 8.26
C ASP A 276 18.21 0.39 8.09
N ASN A 277 18.00 -0.36 7.01
CA ASN A 277 16.70 -0.94 6.66
C ASN A 277 16.20 -1.96 7.69
N ALA A 278 17.08 -2.75 8.29
CA ALA A 278 16.69 -3.83 9.20
C ALA A 278 16.36 -3.29 10.60
N ALA A 279 17.07 -2.24 11.01
CA ALA A 279 16.84 -1.59 12.30
C ALA A 279 15.61 -0.67 12.28
N PHE A 280 15.22 -0.12 11.11
CA PHE A 280 14.19 0.90 11.02
C PHE A 280 12.83 0.48 11.63
N ARG A 281 12.26 1.36 12.46
CA ARG A 281 10.94 1.22 13.10
C ARG A 281 10.02 2.39 12.69
N PRO A 282 9.27 2.26 11.59
CA PRO A 282 8.51 3.37 11.02
C PRO A 282 7.36 3.88 11.89
N TRP A 283 6.64 3.02 12.60
CA TRP A 283 5.56 3.46 13.49
C TRP A 283 6.11 4.23 14.69
N GLU A 284 7.17 3.71 15.31
CA GLU A 284 7.86 4.41 16.40
C GLU A 284 8.39 5.77 15.92
N THR A 285 8.97 5.79 14.72
CA THR A 285 9.45 7.02 14.07
C THR A 285 8.32 8.02 13.83
N ALA A 286 7.18 7.59 13.29
CA ALA A 286 6.02 8.45 13.09
C ALA A 286 5.56 9.11 14.39
N PHE A 287 5.37 8.31 15.45
CA PHE A 287 4.88 8.84 16.73
C PHE A 287 5.94 9.70 17.45
N ALA A 288 7.23 9.46 17.24
CA ALA A 288 8.28 10.36 17.69
C ALA A 288 8.24 11.71 16.96
N ILE A 289 8.01 11.71 15.64
CA ILE A 289 7.84 12.94 14.85
C ILE A 289 6.62 13.73 15.33
N LEU A 290 5.47 13.07 15.49
CA LEU A 290 4.24 13.71 15.96
C LEU A 290 4.42 14.32 17.36
N ARG A 291 5.08 13.61 18.30
CA ARG A 291 5.44 14.12 19.63
C ARG A 291 6.34 15.35 19.57
N ALA A 292 7.40 15.29 18.77
CA ALA A 292 8.33 16.40 18.64
C ALA A 292 7.66 17.65 18.05
N LEU A 293 6.81 17.46 17.03
CA LEU A 293 6.01 18.54 16.46
C LEU A 293 5.04 19.11 17.51
N ARG A 294 4.32 18.26 18.23
CA ARG A 294 3.36 18.65 19.28
C ARG A 294 4.04 19.50 20.36
N ARG A 295 5.16 19.02 20.89
CA ARG A 295 5.96 19.71 21.91
C ARG A 295 6.43 21.08 21.46
N ARG A 296 6.83 21.22 20.19
CA ARG A 296 7.40 22.47 19.66
C ARG A 296 6.39 23.51 19.24
N TYR A 297 5.27 23.06 18.68
CA TYR A 297 4.35 23.94 17.95
C TYR A 297 2.93 23.92 18.52
N GLY A 298 2.63 23.02 19.45
CA GLY A 298 1.34 22.89 20.10
C GLY A 298 0.24 22.29 19.22
N ASP A 299 -0.86 21.91 19.86
CA ASP A 299 -1.99 21.24 19.19
C ASP A 299 -2.69 22.15 18.16
N GLY A 300 -2.69 23.48 18.37
CA GLY A 300 -3.31 24.43 17.43
C GLY A 300 -2.68 24.45 16.03
N ARG A 301 -1.41 24.03 15.90
CA ARG A 301 -0.73 23.83 14.61
C ARG A 301 -0.91 22.42 14.06
N LEU A 302 -1.40 21.48 14.87
CA LEU A 302 -1.49 20.06 14.55
C LEU A 302 -2.93 19.58 14.68
N PHE A 303 -3.28 19.00 15.82
CA PHE A 303 -4.50 18.21 16.00
C PHE A 303 -5.76 19.05 16.19
N ASP A 304 -5.61 20.30 16.64
CA ASP A 304 -6.72 21.25 16.81
C ASP A 304 -6.78 22.27 15.66
N HIS A 305 -5.94 22.10 14.63
CA HIS A 305 -5.98 22.93 13.44
C HIS A 305 -7.32 22.72 12.69
N PRO A 306 -7.98 23.76 12.15
CA PRO A 306 -9.30 23.62 11.50
C PRO A 306 -9.37 22.63 10.33
N GLN A 307 -8.23 22.35 9.69
CA GLN A 307 -8.13 21.39 8.58
C GLN A 307 -7.70 19.99 9.02
N ALA A 308 -7.35 19.79 10.29
CA ALA A 308 -6.97 18.49 10.82
C ALA A 308 -8.15 17.51 10.69
N ARG A 309 -7.83 16.23 10.49
CA ARG A 309 -8.81 15.17 10.24
C ARG A 309 -8.67 14.10 11.32
N PRO A 310 -9.11 14.35 12.57
CA PRO A 310 -8.94 13.41 13.68
C PRO A 310 -9.56 12.04 13.39
N ASP A 311 -10.73 11.99 12.75
CA ASP A 311 -11.35 10.71 12.35
C ASP A 311 -10.51 9.93 11.34
N TRP A 312 -9.82 10.64 10.44
CA TRP A 312 -8.90 10.01 9.49
C TRP A 312 -7.62 9.51 10.19
N MET A 313 -7.10 10.28 11.15
CA MET A 313 -5.99 9.85 11.99
C MET A 313 -6.33 8.55 12.73
N THR A 314 -7.51 8.46 13.33
CA THR A 314 -8.00 7.26 14.01
C THR A 314 -8.07 6.06 13.06
N LYS A 315 -8.53 6.25 11.81
CA LYS A 315 -8.56 5.18 10.80
C LYS A 315 -7.15 4.73 10.37
N LEU A 316 -6.22 5.66 10.16
CA LEU A 316 -4.83 5.34 9.78
C LEU A 316 -4.07 4.64 10.91
N ALA A 317 -4.12 5.21 12.11
CA ALA A 317 -3.49 4.65 13.31
C ALA A 317 -4.16 3.34 13.72
N ALA A 318 -5.45 3.20 13.41
CA ALA A 318 -6.33 2.10 13.75
C ALA A 318 -6.35 1.77 15.25
N ILE A 319 -6.25 2.81 16.08
CA ILE A 319 -6.36 2.72 17.54
C ILE A 319 -7.19 3.91 18.03
N PRO A 320 -8.12 3.72 18.98
CA PRO A 320 -9.04 4.78 19.40
C PRO A 320 -8.35 5.93 20.17
N HIS A 321 -7.33 5.62 20.96
CA HIS A 321 -6.66 6.56 21.87
C HIS A 321 -5.26 7.00 21.38
N TRP A 322 -5.05 7.13 20.06
CA TRP A 322 -3.74 7.51 19.50
C TRP A 322 -3.18 8.82 20.06
N ARG A 323 -4.06 9.75 20.47
CA ARG A 323 -3.66 11.07 20.99
C ARG A 323 -2.96 10.98 22.37
N GLU A 324 -3.14 9.89 23.11
CA GLU A 324 -2.47 9.64 24.39
C GLU A 324 -1.02 9.14 24.21
N LEU A 325 -0.68 8.67 23.00
CA LEU A 325 0.66 8.18 22.66
C LEU A 325 1.57 9.29 22.13
N ILE A 326 1.05 10.50 21.96
CA ILE A 326 1.74 11.68 21.43
C ILE A 326 1.72 12.87 22.39
#